data_AF-A0A2U8I904-F1
#
_entry.id   AF-A0A2U8I904-F1
#
_cell.length_a   1.000
_cell.length_b   1.000
_cell.length_c   1.000
_cell.angle_alpha   90.00
_cell.angle_beta   90.00
_cell.angle_gamma   90.00
#
_symmetry.space_group_name_H-M   'P 1'
#
loop_
_entity.id
_entity.type
_entity.pdbx_description
1 polymer ?
#
loop_
_entity_poly.entity_id
_entity_poly.type
_entity_poly.pdbx_seq_one_letter_code
_entity_poly.pdbx_strand_id
1 'polypeptide(L)'
;MKNDSGEIGLLVESIVKSGNRHMKTVTGNGNEWIREEFHQIDFGDKRLKERFFETAGLLSSKASGSIYPSCHGSWSQATGAYRFFSNERVSESALFRTHCVQTQKRLEGHSLVFFSSGQIRVGL
;
A
#
# COMPACT_ATOMS: atom_id res chain seq x y z
N MET A 1 -54.24 13.76 2.22
CA MET A 1 -52.90 14.11 2.73
C MET A 1 -51.93 13.25 1.95
N LYS A 2 -51.25 13.84 0.95
CA LYS A 2 -50.41 13.10 0.02
C LYS A 2 -49.10 12.77 0.71
N ASN A 3 -48.63 11.54 0.54
CA ASN A 3 -47.57 10.94 1.33
C ASN A 3 -46.23 11.67 1.15
N ASP A 4 -45.65 12.12 2.26
CA ASP A 4 -44.28 12.69 2.38
C ASP A 4 -43.16 11.64 2.16
N SER A 5 -43.53 10.43 1.73
CA SER A 5 -42.59 9.34 1.41
C SER A 5 -41.68 9.66 0.23
N GLY A 6 -42.09 10.56 -0.67
CA GLY A 6 -41.29 11.00 -1.81
C GLY A 6 -40.15 11.94 -1.44
N GLU A 7 -40.35 12.84 -0.48
CA GLU A 7 -39.31 13.78 -0.02
C GLU A 7 -38.24 13.06 0.79
N ILE A 8 -38.63 12.10 1.65
CA ILE A 8 -37.66 11.26 2.37
C ILE A 8 -36.84 10.41 1.39
N GLY A 9 -37.47 9.85 0.34
CA GLY A 9 -36.77 9.10 -0.70
C GLY A 9 -35.72 9.94 -1.43
N LEU A 10 -36.07 11.16 -1.84
CA LEU A 10 -35.14 12.08 -2.50
C LEU A 10 -34.05 12.61 -1.56
N LEU A 11 -34.34 12.77 -0.26
CA LEU A 11 -33.35 13.15 0.75
C LEU A 11 -32.35 12.00 0.99
N VAL A 12 -32.82 10.76 1.08
CA VAL A 12 -31.97 9.58 1.23
C VAL A 12 -31.09 9.38 -0.01
N GLU A 13 -31.63 9.51 -1.21
CA GLU A 13 -30.84 9.43 -2.45
C GLU A 13 -29.85 10.60 -2.57
N SER A 14 -30.23 11.80 -2.16
CA SER A 14 -29.35 12.97 -2.07
C SER A 14 -28.22 12.77 -1.06
N ILE A 15 -28.49 12.19 0.11
CA ILE A 15 -27.49 11.87 1.14
C ILE A 15 -26.52 10.79 0.64
N VAL A 16 -27.03 9.73 0.00
CA VAL A 16 -26.19 8.68 -0.60
C VAL A 16 -25.30 9.25 -1.72
N LYS A 17 -25.85 10.14 -2.57
CA LYS A 17 -25.12 10.76 -3.69
C LYS A 17 -24.17 11.86 -3.24
N SER A 18 -24.48 12.59 -2.17
CA SER A 18 -23.64 13.61 -1.53
C SER A 18 -22.49 12.98 -0.74
N GLY A 19 -22.75 11.91 0.00
CA GLY A 19 -21.72 11.08 0.66
C GLY A 19 -20.74 10.44 -0.33
N ASN A 20 -21.18 10.19 -1.57
CA ASN A 20 -20.35 9.71 -2.67
C ASN A 20 -19.67 10.81 -3.52
N ARG A 21 -19.76 12.10 -3.16
CA ARG A 21 -19.09 13.18 -3.91
C ARG A 21 -17.77 13.68 -3.33
N HIS A 22 -17.28 13.08 -2.24
CA HIS A 22 -15.90 13.31 -1.78
C HIS A 22 -15.20 12.10 -1.15
N MET A 23 -15.85 10.94 -1.11
CA MET A 23 -15.21 9.71 -0.72
C MET A 23 -14.75 8.99 -1.99
N LYS A 24 -13.53 9.30 -2.46
CA LYS A 24 -12.80 8.31 -3.27
C LYS A 24 -12.82 7.05 -2.42
N THR A 25 -13.41 5.99 -2.94
CA THR A 25 -13.47 4.67 -2.30
C THR A 25 -12.21 4.42 -1.48
N VAL A 26 -12.28 4.56 -0.16
CA VAL A 26 -11.28 3.95 0.72
C VAL A 26 -11.68 2.49 0.76
N THR A 27 -11.40 1.80 -0.34
CA THR A 27 -11.09 0.39 -0.33
C THR A 27 -9.81 0.29 0.49
N GLY A 28 -9.95 0.17 1.82
CA GLY A 28 -8.86 -0.22 2.71
C GLY A 28 -8.43 -1.63 2.35
N ASN A 29 -7.72 -1.76 1.23
CA ASN A 29 -7.01 -2.94 0.83
C ASN A 29 -5.89 -3.07 1.87
N GLY A 30 -5.63 -4.26 2.44
CA GLY A 30 -4.62 -4.49 3.51
C GLY A 30 -3.16 -4.15 3.13
N ASN A 31 -2.97 -3.37 2.07
CA ASN A 31 -1.75 -2.96 1.41
C ASN A 31 -1.56 -1.42 1.41
N GLU A 32 -2.39 -0.64 2.11
CA GLU A 32 -2.19 0.82 2.24
C GLU A 32 -0.83 1.16 2.84
N TRP A 33 -0.39 0.39 3.84
CA TRP A 33 0.95 0.49 4.42
C TRP A 33 2.06 0.40 3.37
N ILE A 34 1.88 -0.38 2.30
CA ILE A 34 2.86 -0.51 1.22
C ILE A 34 2.97 0.81 0.44
N ARG A 35 1.83 1.48 0.22
CA ARG A 35 1.81 2.78 -0.44
C ARG A 35 2.47 3.84 0.42
N GLU A 36 2.21 3.83 1.71
CA GLU A 36 2.88 4.72 2.66
C GLU A 36 4.39 4.45 2.70
N GLU A 37 4.79 3.17 2.74
CA GLU A 37 6.18 2.78 2.85
C GLU A 37 6.99 3.14 1.59
N PHE A 38 6.39 2.96 0.42
CA PHE A 38 7.09 3.07 -0.86
C PHE A 38 6.59 4.20 -1.76
N HIS A 39 5.88 5.21 -1.24
CA HIS A 39 5.36 6.32 -2.08
C HIS A 39 6.46 7.02 -2.89
N GLN A 40 7.66 7.14 -2.33
CA GLN A 40 8.83 7.80 -2.93
C GLN A 40 9.64 6.89 -3.85
N ILE A 41 9.27 5.62 -4.03
CA ILE A 41 10.04 4.74 -4.91
C ILE A 41 9.89 5.17 -6.37
N ASP A 42 11.01 5.17 -7.08
CA ASP A 42 11.05 5.47 -8.50
C ASP A 42 11.91 4.43 -9.22
N PHE A 43 11.32 3.83 -10.25
CA PHE A 43 11.98 2.87 -11.14
C PHE A 43 12.20 3.44 -12.54
N GLY A 44 11.85 4.72 -12.78
CA GLY A 44 11.90 5.35 -14.10
C GLY A 44 10.84 4.85 -15.10
N ASP A 45 10.01 3.88 -14.71
CA ASP A 45 8.91 3.34 -15.51
C ASP A 45 7.64 3.22 -14.65
N LYS A 46 6.58 3.92 -15.07
CA LYS A 46 5.29 3.93 -14.38
C LYS A 46 4.67 2.52 -14.31
N ARG A 47 4.77 1.72 -15.37
CA ARG A 47 4.22 0.36 -15.41
C ARG A 47 4.95 -0.55 -14.43
N LEU A 48 6.26 -0.33 -14.28
CA LEU A 48 7.08 -1.06 -13.31
C LEU A 48 6.71 -0.70 -11.87
N LYS A 49 6.43 0.59 -11.61
CA LYS A 49 5.90 1.05 -10.32
C LYS A 49 4.51 0.49 -9.99
N GLU A 50 3.61 0.41 -10.98
CA GLU A 50 2.30 -0.24 -10.81
C GLU A 50 2.45 -1.73 -10.48
N ARG A 51 3.30 -2.44 -11.26
CA ARG A 51 3.61 -3.85 -11.00
C ARG A 51 4.23 -4.09 -9.63
N PHE A 52 5.06 -3.17 -9.13
CA PHE A 52 5.62 -3.24 -7.78
C PHE A 52 4.50 -3.28 -6.73
N PHE A 53 3.56 -2.34 -6.77
CA PHE A 53 2.47 -2.29 -5.77
C PHE A 53 1.55 -3.50 -5.85
N GLU A 54 1.28 -4.03 -7.05
CA GLU A 54 0.56 -5.29 -7.20
C GLU A 54 1.32 -6.46 -6.57
N THR A 55 2.61 -6.61 -6.91
CA THR A 55 3.45 -7.71 -6.44
C THR A 55 3.63 -7.65 -4.93
N ALA A 56 3.97 -6.49 -4.38
CA ALA A 56 4.10 -6.27 -2.95
C ALA A 56 2.80 -6.55 -2.20
N GLY A 57 1.65 -6.16 -2.77
CA GLY A 57 0.35 -6.46 -2.19
C GLY A 57 0.01 -7.96 -2.13
N LEU A 58 0.37 -8.71 -3.17
CA LEU A 58 0.23 -10.17 -3.18
C LEU A 58 1.17 -10.83 -2.18
N LEU A 59 2.43 -10.40 -2.09
CA LEU A 59 3.40 -10.95 -1.14
C LEU A 59 3.01 -10.63 0.31
N SER A 60 2.48 -9.43 0.57
CA SER A 60 2.03 -9.03 1.90
C SER A 60 0.83 -9.84 2.40
N SER A 61 -0.04 -10.33 1.51
CA SER A 61 -1.21 -11.13 1.91
C SER A 61 -0.82 -12.51 2.44
N LYS A 62 0.36 -13.02 2.05
CA LYS A 62 0.89 -14.33 2.46
C LYS A 62 2.41 -14.31 2.51
N ALA A 63 2.95 -13.71 3.57
CA ALA A 63 4.39 -13.49 3.76
C ALA A 63 5.21 -14.77 4.05
N SER A 64 4.56 -15.91 4.33
CA SER A 64 5.21 -17.18 4.71
C SER A 64 5.43 -18.19 3.58
N GLY A 65 5.10 -17.82 2.32
CA GLY A 65 5.19 -18.70 1.15
C GLY A 65 6.17 -18.25 0.09
N SER A 66 6.44 -19.11 -0.90
CA SER A 66 7.06 -18.67 -2.14
C SER A 66 6.11 -17.77 -2.95
N ILE A 67 6.64 -17.11 -3.99
CA ILE A 67 5.88 -16.16 -4.82
C ILE A 67 4.56 -16.76 -5.34
N TYR A 68 4.59 -18.02 -5.81
CA TYR A 68 3.41 -18.64 -6.43
C TYR A 68 2.21 -18.82 -5.46
N PRO A 69 2.37 -19.38 -4.24
CA PRO A 69 1.34 -19.37 -3.21
C PRO A 69 0.78 -17.98 -2.86
N SER A 70 1.63 -16.94 -2.81
CA SER A 70 1.20 -15.57 -2.52
C SER A 70 0.39 -14.96 -3.66
N CYS A 71 0.57 -15.44 -4.89
CA CYS A 71 -0.26 -15.10 -6.04
C CYS A 71 -1.59 -15.86 -6.10
N HIS A 72 -2.01 -16.55 -5.03
CA HIS A 72 -3.27 -17.30 -4.96
C HIS A 72 -3.45 -18.33 -6.09
N GLY A 73 -2.35 -18.93 -6.57
CA GLY A 73 -2.37 -19.90 -7.68
C GLY A 73 -2.51 -19.30 -9.08
N SER A 74 -2.45 -17.97 -9.22
CA SER A 74 -2.49 -17.32 -10.52
C SER A 74 -1.11 -17.33 -11.21
N TRP A 75 -1.00 -18.09 -12.29
CA TRP A 75 0.25 -18.18 -13.07
C TRP A 75 0.65 -16.84 -13.72
N SER A 76 -0.33 -16.05 -14.17
CA SER A 76 -0.06 -14.73 -14.77
C SER A 76 0.53 -13.76 -13.75
N GLN A 77 0.01 -13.79 -12.52
CA GLN A 77 0.54 -12.98 -11.40
C GLN A 77 1.92 -13.44 -10.97
N ALA A 78 2.13 -14.75 -10.81
CA ALA A 78 3.44 -15.29 -10.46
C ALA A 78 4.50 -14.97 -11.54
N THR A 79 4.15 -15.12 -12.82
CA THR A 79 5.03 -14.76 -13.95
C THR A 79 5.35 -13.25 -13.92
N GLY A 80 4.36 -12.40 -13.64
CA GLY A 80 4.56 -10.96 -13.48
C GLY A 80 5.52 -10.62 -12.34
N ALA A 81 5.39 -11.30 -11.20
CA ALA A 81 6.26 -11.12 -10.04
C ALA A 81 7.70 -11.59 -10.34
N TYR A 82 7.88 -12.77 -10.96
CA TYR A 82 9.22 -13.23 -11.36
C TYR A 82 9.88 -12.26 -12.35
N ARG A 83 9.13 -11.79 -13.36
CA ARG A 83 9.63 -10.79 -14.32
C ARG A 83 9.94 -9.43 -13.68
N PHE A 84 9.20 -9.07 -12.63
CA PHE A 84 9.48 -7.87 -11.86
C PHE A 84 10.83 -7.98 -11.15
N PHE A 85 11.06 -9.05 -10.39
CA PHE A 85 12.33 -9.27 -9.68
C PHE A 85 13.52 -9.51 -10.61
N SER A 86 13.30 -10.04 -11.82
CA SER A 86 14.36 -10.22 -12.82
C SER A 86 14.64 -8.98 -13.68
N ASN A 87 13.96 -7.86 -13.44
CA ASN A 87 14.12 -6.65 -14.24
C ASN A 87 15.31 -5.82 -13.72
N GLU A 88 16.29 -5.56 -14.57
CA GLU A 88 17.50 -4.79 -14.21
C GLU A 88 17.22 -3.36 -13.71
N ARG A 89 16.05 -2.79 -14.05
CA ARG A 89 15.62 -1.47 -13.54
C ARG A 89 15.10 -1.53 -12.10
N VAL A 90 14.80 -2.72 -11.58
CA VAL A 90 14.40 -2.91 -10.19
C VAL A 90 15.65 -3.03 -9.34
N SER A 91 15.95 -1.95 -8.62
CA SER A 91 17.10 -1.91 -7.71
C SER A 91 16.68 -2.32 -6.30
N GLU A 92 17.30 -3.37 -5.77
CA GLU A 92 17.17 -3.77 -4.36
C GLU A 92 17.60 -2.63 -3.42
N SER A 93 18.69 -1.93 -3.76
CA SER A 93 19.18 -0.82 -2.94
C SER A 93 18.20 0.36 -2.92
N ALA A 94 17.48 0.60 -4.02
CA ALA A 94 16.42 1.60 -4.05
C ALA A 94 15.24 1.21 -3.14
N LEU A 95 14.80 -0.06 -3.18
CA LEU A 95 13.76 -0.59 -2.29
C LEU A 95 14.14 -0.41 -0.82
N PHE A 96 15.35 -0.87 -0.46
CA PHE A 96 15.84 -0.79 0.92
C PHE A 96 15.98 0.65 1.38
N ARG A 97 16.55 1.53 0.55
CA ARG A 97 16.70 2.96 0.86
C ARG A 97 15.36 3.62 1.13
N THR A 98 14.33 3.36 0.31
CA THR A 98 13.00 3.95 0.52
C THR A 98 12.40 3.50 1.86
N HIS A 99 12.53 2.21 2.21
CA HIS A 99 12.11 1.67 3.50
C HIS A 99 12.88 2.29 4.69
N CYS A 100 14.20 2.45 4.57
CA CYS A 100 15.02 3.11 5.59
C CYS A 100 14.61 4.56 5.82
N VAL A 101 14.29 5.31 4.76
CA VAL A 101 13.82 6.70 4.87
C VAL A 101 12.50 6.76 5.63
N GLN A 102 11.53 5.88 5.37
CA GLN A 102 10.29 5.88 6.16
C GLN A 102 10.52 5.41 7.59
N THR A 103 11.42 4.46 7.81
CA THR A 103 11.82 4.05 9.15
C THR A 103 12.41 5.23 9.91
N GLN A 104 13.35 5.97 9.32
CA GLN A 104 13.91 7.17 9.92
C GLN A 104 12.83 8.20 10.28
N LYS A 105 11.88 8.48 9.37
CA LYS A 105 10.75 9.37 9.66
C LYS A 105 9.91 8.89 10.85
N ARG A 106 9.68 7.59 10.99
CA ARG A 106 8.97 7.03 12.16
C ARG A 106 9.78 7.17 13.45
N LEU A 107 11.11 7.25 13.38
CA LEU A 107 11.97 7.48 14.54
C LEU A 107 12.02 8.96 14.95
N GLU A 108 11.71 9.89 14.05
CA GLU A 108 11.67 11.32 14.35
C GLU A 108 10.67 11.61 15.50
N GLY A 109 11.14 12.31 16.53
CA GLY A 109 10.34 12.62 17.72
C GLY A 109 10.47 11.64 18.88
N HIS A 110 11.17 10.51 18.70
CA HIS A 110 11.46 9.57 19.79
C HIS A 110 12.88 9.77 20.33
N SER A 111 13.03 10.03 21.64
CA SER A 111 14.35 10.22 22.27
C SER A 111 15.13 8.91 22.49
N LEU A 112 14.44 7.76 22.46
CA LEU A 112 15.01 6.45 22.69
C LEU A 112 14.29 5.40 21.83
N VAL A 113 15.06 4.59 21.12
CA VAL A 113 14.59 3.55 20.22
C VAL A 113 15.21 2.22 20.62
N PHE A 114 14.40 1.17 20.73
CA PHE A 114 14.85 -0.19 20.98
C PHE A 114 14.86 -1.01 19.69
N PHE A 115 15.84 -1.89 19.54
CA PHE A 115 15.94 -2.86 18.47
C PHE A 115 16.44 -4.20 19.04
N SER A 116 16.36 -5.28 18.26
CA SER A 116 16.58 -6.64 18.77
C SER A 116 17.89 -6.85 19.53
N SER A 117 18.93 -6.05 19.26
CA SER A 117 20.26 -6.17 19.86
C SER A 117 20.66 -4.97 20.73
N GLY A 118 19.75 -4.04 21.05
CA GLY A 118 20.07 -2.93 21.93
C GLY A 118 19.10 -1.74 21.88
N GLN A 119 19.62 -0.56 22.23
CA GLN A 119 18.90 0.71 22.20
C GLN A 119 19.78 1.84 21.64
N ILE A 120 19.18 2.77 20.90
CA ILE A 120 19.82 3.97 20.37
C ILE A 120 19.07 5.19 20.91
N ARG A 121 19.80 6.17 21.43
CA ARG A 121 19.25 7.49 21.73
C ARG A 121 19.23 8.30 20.44
N VAL A 122 18.05 8.77 20.04
CA VAL A 122 17.86 9.55 18.81
C VAL A 122 17.64 11.00 19.25
N GLY A 123 18.74 11.75 19.30
CA GLY A 123 18.80 13.14 19.79
C GLY A 123 20.01 13.41 20.69
N LEU A 124 20.61 14.60 20.53
CA LEU A 124 21.55 15.22 21.49
C LEU A 124 20.76 15.95 22.57
#